data_AF-A0A7C5JRA4-F1
#
_entry.id   AF-A0A7C5JRA4-F1
#
_cell.length_a   1.000
_cell.length_b   1.000
_cell.length_c   1.000
_cell.angle_alpha   90.00
_cell.angle_beta   90.00
_cell.angle_gamma   90.00
#
_symmetry.space_group_name_H-M   'P 1'
#
loop_
_entity.id
_entity.type
_entity.pdbx_description
1 polymer ?
#
loop_
_entity_poly.entity_id
_entity_poly.type
_entity_poly.pdbx_seq_one_letter_code
_entity_poly.pdbx_strand_id
1 'polypeptide(L)'
;MIIGVRTFDLYIPGCRSLKEKRFVVKSLRDKIRSRFNVSVAEVDHHDLWQRVKIAVVVVNTSADYTNGLLDKVLQIVENERRVNIIEIQTELL
;
A
#
# COMPACT_ATOMS: atom_id res chain seq x y z
N MET A 1 -15.93 -3.97 16.25
CA MET A 1 -14.95 -4.49 15.27
C MET A 1 -14.79 -3.40 14.25
N ILE A 2 -13.58 -2.88 14.06
CA ILE A 2 -13.26 -1.82 13.11
C ILE A 2 -12.40 -2.42 12.01
N ILE A 3 -12.75 -2.14 10.76
CA ILE A 3 -11.95 -2.50 9.59
C ILE A 3 -11.41 -1.21 8.98
N GLY A 4 -10.10 -1.04 9.02
CA GLY A 4 -9.42 0.05 8.35
C GLY A 4 -8.91 -0.40 6.99
N VAL A 5 -9.26 0.34 5.94
CA VAL A 5 -8.76 0.15 4.59
C VAL A 5 -8.03 1.42 4.17
N ARG A 6 -6.80 1.27 3.67
CA ARG A 6 -6.07 2.37 3.03
C ARG A 6 -5.58 1.94 1.66
N THR A 7 -5.98 2.68 0.64
CA THR A 7 -5.51 2.44 -0.73
C THR A 7 -4.51 3.51 -1.13
N PHE A 8 -3.48 3.07 -1.83
CA PHE A 8 -2.44 3.92 -2.38
C PHE A 8 -2.39 3.71 -3.89
N ASP A 9 -2.68 4.74 -4.66
CA ASP A 9 -2.38 4.78 -6.09
C ASP A 9 -0.96 5.33 -6.26
N LEU A 10 -0.11 4.56 -6.92
CA LEU A 10 1.32 4.78 -6.99
C LEU A 10 1.80 4.81 -8.44
N TYR A 11 2.65 5.78 -8.75
CA TYR A 11 3.43 5.84 -9.99
C TYR A 11 4.83 5.26 -9.77
N ILE A 12 5.32 4.44 -10.71
CA ILE A 12 6.65 3.79 -10.66
C ILE A 12 7.51 4.31 -11.84
N PRO A 13 8.18 5.47 -11.70
CA PRO A 13 8.83 6.15 -12.82
C PRO A 13 9.91 5.31 -13.52
N GLY A 14 10.71 4.57 -12.74
CA GLY A 14 11.86 3.82 -13.25
C GLY A 14 11.53 2.42 -13.78
N CYS A 15 10.28 1.96 -13.65
CA CYS A 15 9.88 0.65 -14.17
C CYS A 15 9.84 0.68 -15.70
N ARG A 16 10.08 -0.44 -16.40
CA ARG A 16 9.97 -0.57 -17.87
C ARG A 16 9.27 -1.85 -18.33
N SER A 17 8.75 -2.65 -17.39
CA SER A 17 8.03 -3.88 -17.70
C SER A 17 7.14 -4.35 -16.55
N LEU A 18 6.13 -5.18 -16.84
CA LEU A 18 5.29 -5.78 -15.80
C LEU A 18 6.10 -6.63 -14.81
N LYS A 19 7.20 -7.25 -15.25
CA LYS A 19 8.09 -8.02 -14.39
C LYS A 19 8.79 -7.14 -13.35
N GLU A 20 9.30 -5.99 -13.78
CA GLU A 20 9.93 -5.02 -12.87
C GLU A 20 8.91 -4.45 -11.88
N LYS A 21 7.70 -4.11 -12.34
CA LYS A 21 6.60 -3.67 -11.46
C LYS A 21 6.36 -4.71 -10.37
N ARG A 22 6.20 -5.99 -10.75
CA ARG A 22 5.99 -7.08 -9.79
C ARG A 22 7.10 -7.15 -8.74
N PHE A 23 8.36 -6.88 -9.10
CA PHE A 23 9.47 -6.85 -8.16
C PHE A 23 9.36 -5.68 -7.17
N VAL A 24 9.10 -4.46 -7.66
CA VAL A 24 8.92 -3.27 -6.80
C VAL A 24 7.74 -3.44 -5.86
N VAL A 25 6.58 -3.84 -6.40
CA VAL A 25 5.34 -4.04 -5.64
C VAL A 25 5.50 -5.14 -4.61
N LYS A 26 6.12 -6.27 -4.97
CA LYS A 26 6.41 -7.35 -4.02
C LYS A 26 7.29 -6.86 -2.86
N SER A 27 8.37 -6.16 -3.17
CA SER A 27 9.29 -5.61 -2.17
C SER A 27 8.57 -4.66 -1.19
N LEU A 28 7.72 -3.76 -1.70
CA LEU A 28 6.94 -2.86 -0.86
C LEU A 28 5.92 -3.62 0.02
N ARG A 29 5.18 -4.56 -0.55
CA ARG A 29 4.20 -5.38 0.19
C ARG A 29 4.85 -6.23 1.28
N ASP A 30 5.97 -6.88 0.98
CA ASP A 30 6.71 -7.69 1.93
C ASP A 30 7.26 -6.82 3.08
N LYS A 31 7.74 -5.60 2.77
CA LYS A 31 8.19 -4.62 3.79
C LYS A 31 7.06 -4.18 4.72
N ILE A 32 5.85 -3.95 4.19
CA ILE A 32 4.68 -3.59 5.02
C ILE A 32 4.25 -4.77 5.89
N ARG A 33 4.08 -5.97 5.30
CA ARG A 33 3.65 -7.19 6.00
C ARG A 33 4.61 -7.65 7.09
N SER A 34 5.91 -7.47 6.87
CA SER A 34 6.94 -7.83 7.87
C SER A 34 6.97 -6.91 9.08
N ARG A 35 6.45 -5.68 8.97
CA ARG A 35 6.44 -4.70 10.07
C ARG A 35 5.10 -4.61 10.81
N PHE A 36 4.00 -4.95 10.14
CA PHE A 36 2.67 -4.80 10.70
C PHE A 36 1.81 -6.02 10.45
N ASN A 37 0.90 -6.32 11.39
CA ASN A 37 -0.11 -7.35 11.23
C ASN A 37 -1.25 -6.83 10.33
N VAL A 38 -1.01 -6.76 9.03
CA VAL A 38 -1.96 -6.25 8.03
C VAL A 38 -2.01 -7.13 6.79
N SER A 39 -3.16 -7.13 6.12
CA SER A 39 -3.27 -7.66 4.77
C SER A 39 -2.88 -6.58 3.76
N VAL A 40 -2.14 -6.96 2.71
CA VAL A 40 -1.75 -6.05 1.63
C VAL A 40 -1.88 -6.74 0.27
N ALA A 41 -2.55 -6.10 -0.68
CA ALA A 41 -2.76 -6.62 -2.03
C ALA A 41 -2.60 -5.53 -3.09
N GLU A 42 -2.21 -5.92 -4.30
CA GLU A 42 -2.43 -5.09 -5.49
C GLU A 42 -3.89 -5.28 -5.91
N VAL A 43 -4.62 -4.18 -6.17
CA VAL A 43 -6.07 -4.20 -6.40
C VAL A 43 -6.50 -3.54 -7.71
N ASP A 44 -5.58 -2.88 -8.42
CA ASP A 44 -5.89 -2.19 -9.68
C ASP A 44 -4.62 -1.95 -10.52
N HIS A 45 -4.82 -1.51 -11.76
CA HIS A 45 -3.78 -1.17 -12.74
C HIS A 45 -2.87 -2.34 -13.13
N HIS A 46 -3.37 -3.57 -13.11
CA HIS A 46 -2.57 -4.79 -13.34
C HIS A 46 -1.82 -4.80 -14.68
N ASP A 47 -2.41 -4.22 -15.73
CA ASP A 47 -1.83 -4.16 -17.08
C ASP A 47 -0.91 -2.95 -17.33
N LEU A 48 -0.78 -2.06 -16.34
CA LEU A 48 0.14 -0.92 -16.38
C LEU A 48 1.42 -1.26 -15.62
N TRP A 49 2.59 -0.99 -16.20
CA TRP A 49 3.88 -1.21 -15.55
C TRP A 49 4.36 -0.02 -14.71
N GLN A 50 3.92 1.21 -15.04
CA GLN A 50 4.26 2.41 -14.25
C GLN A 50 3.18 2.82 -13.26
N ARG A 51 2.07 2.09 -13.14
CA ARG A 51 0.99 2.42 -12.21
C ARG A 51 0.54 1.18 -11.45
N VAL A 52 0.27 1.36 -10.17
CA VAL A 52 -0.22 0.29 -9.31
C VAL A 52 -1.11 0.87 -8.24
N LYS A 53 -2.23 0.22 -7.95
CA LYS A 53 -3.00 0.49 -6.74
C LYS A 53 -2.79 -0.64 -5.75
N ILE A 54 -2.34 -0.31 -4.54
CA ILE A 54 -2.25 -1.26 -3.44
C ILE A 54 -3.29 -0.93 -2.37
N ALA A 55 -3.91 -1.95 -1.78
CA ALA A 55 -4.79 -1.84 -0.63
C ALA A 55 -4.13 -2.47 0.59
N VAL A 56 -4.22 -1.79 1.72
CA VAL A 56 -3.81 -2.26 3.04
C VAL A 56 -5.04 -2.34 3.91
N VAL A 57 -5.27 -3.50 4.54
CA VAL A 57 -6.42 -3.75 5.40
C VAL A 57 -5.97 -4.23 6.77
N VAL A 58 -6.58 -3.67 7.81
CA VAL A 58 -6.38 -4.04 9.21
C VAL A 58 -7.73 -4.19 9.90
N VAL A 59 -7.82 -5.15 10.83
CA VAL A 59 -8.99 -5.34 11.69
C VAL A 59 -8.55 -5.17 13.13
N ASN A 60 -9.27 -4.33 13.89
CA ASN A 60 -8.98 -4.08 15.30
C ASN A 60 -10.25 -3.75 16.10
N THR A 61 -10.13 -3.59 17.41
CA THR A 61 -11.21 -3.12 18.29
C THR A 61 -11.21 -1.60 18.47
N SER A 62 -10.09 -0.92 18.21
CA SER A 62 -9.94 0.54 18.35
C SER A 62 -9.76 1.24 16.99
N ALA A 63 -10.55 2.29 16.75
CA ALA A 63 -10.44 3.14 15.57
C ALA A 63 -9.15 3.98 15.61
N ASP A 64 -8.78 4.54 16.76
CA ASP A 64 -7.56 5.35 16.92
C ASP A 64 -6.30 4.52 16.66
N TYR A 65 -6.26 3.29 17.20
CA TYR A 65 -5.16 2.38 16.91
C TYR A 65 -5.09 2.03 15.42
N THR A 66 -6.25 1.78 14.80
CA THR A 66 -6.37 1.46 13.37
C THR A 66 -5.82 2.59 12.51
N ASN A 67 -6.24 3.83 12.75
CA ASN A 67 -5.75 5.00 12.04
C ASN A 67 -4.25 5.19 12.26
N GLY A 68 -3.78 5.14 13.52
CA GLY A 68 -2.36 5.29 13.82
C GLY A 68 -1.49 4.19 13.19
N LEU A 69 -2.00 2.97 13.04
CA LEU A 69 -1.32 1.91 12.30
C LEU A 69 -1.27 2.23 10.80
N LEU A 70 -2.40 2.63 10.20
CA LEU A 70 -2.46 3.00 8.79
C LEU A 70 -1.56 4.20 8.45
N ASP A 71 -1.41 5.16 9.36
CA ASP A 71 -0.48 6.29 9.20
C ASP A 71 0.99 5.84 9.24
N LYS A 72 1.33 4.86 10.09
CA LYS A 72 2.67 4.24 10.06
C LYS A 72 2.92 3.48 8.76
N VAL A 73 1.89 2.89 8.16
CA VAL A 73 1.99 2.28 6.83
C VAL A 73 2.22 3.35 5.76
N LEU A 74 1.50 4.46 5.80
CA LEU A 74 1.72 5.61 4.91
C LEU A 74 3.19 6.07 4.96
N GLN A 75 3.78 6.21 6.14
CA GLN A 75 5.20 6.55 6.29
C GLN A 75 6.14 5.56 5.59
N ILE A 76 5.83 4.26 5.55
CA ILE A 76 6.65 3.30 4.79
C ILE A 76 6.57 3.55 3.29
N VAL A 77 5.36 3.84 2.80
CA VAL A 77 5.09 4.11 1.38
C VAL A 77 5.75 5.42 0.95
N GLU A 78 5.66 6.48 1.75
CA GLU A 78 6.33 7.77 1.49
C GLU A 78 7.85 7.64 1.45
N ASN A 79 8.43 6.74 2.24
CA ASN A 79 9.87 6.48 2.27
C ASN A 79 10.35 5.51 1.17
N GLU A 80 9.47 5.00 0.31
CA GLU A 80 9.84 4.12 -0.80
C GLU A 80 10.22 4.94 -2.05
N ARG A 81 11.53 5.13 -2.25
CA ARG A 81 12.06 5.99 -3.32
C ARG A 81 11.73 5.52 -4.75
N ARG A 82 11.29 4.28 -4.93
CA ARG A 82 10.95 3.74 -6.26
C ARG A 82 9.55 4.13 -6.72
N VAL A 83 8.71 4.67 -5.84
CA VAL A 83 7.32 4.99 -6.14
C VAL A 83 6.99 6.43 -5.74
N ASN A 84 6.06 7.04 -6.46
CA ASN A 84 5.46 8.32 -6.11
C ASN A 84 3.99 8.09 -5.80
N ILE A 85 3.48 8.73 -4.76
CA ILE A 85 2.05 8.67 -4.42
C ILE A 85 1.28 9.59 -5.35
N ILE A 86 0.25 9.05 -6.00
CA ILE A 86 -0.72 9.80 -6.79
C ILE A 86 -1.92 10.15 -5.91
N GLU A 87 -2.47 9.16 -5.23
CA GLU A 87 -3.69 9.30 -4.44
C GLU A 87 -3.67 8.38 -3.23
N ILE A 88 -4.26 8.84 -2.13
CA ILE A 88 -4.50 8.05 -0.92
C ILE A 88 -5.98 8.16 -0.56
N GLN A 89 -6.61 7.02 -0.30
CA GLN A 89 -7.98 6.97 0.21
C GLN A 89 -7.99 6.13 1.48
N THR A 90 -8.83 6.51 2.44
CA THR A 90 -8.97 5.81 3.73
C THR A 90 -10.44 5.59 4.00
N GLU A 91 -10.79 4.38 4.39
CA GLU A 91 -12.13 3.98 4.79
C GLU A 91 -12.04 3.26 6.14
N LEU A 92 -12.98 3.57 7.03
CA LEU A 92 -13.19 2.88 8.31
C LEU A 92 -14.60 2.32 8.31
N LEU A 93 -14.72 1.01 8.53
CA LEU A 93 -15.97 0.27 8.63
C LEU A 93 -16.19 -0.26 10.04
#